data_AF-A0A0S2W4X6-F1
#
_entry.id   AF-A0A0S2W4X6-F1
#
_cell.length_a   1.000
_cell.length_b   1.000
_cell.length_c   1.000
_cell.angle_alpha   90.00
_cell.angle_beta   90.00
_cell.angle_gamma   90.00
#
_symmetry.space_group_name_H-M   'P 1'
#
loop_
_entity.id
_entity.type
_entity.pdbx_description
1 polymer ?
#
loop_
_entity_poly.entity_id
_entity_poly.type
_entity_poly.pdbx_seq_one_letter_code
_entity_poly.pdbx_strand_id
1 'polypeptide(L)'
;MERLIGKQAPYFSMEALSADGEHFVRVALPDYAGKWLVLFFYPMDFTFVCPTELTSFSEHREAFRAAGAELLSVSTDSVYTHQAWQRNGLGGLGYPMAADQTLRVCADYGVLLEEEGVALRGLFLIDSEQRVRYSVIHDNNIGRNPEEVLRVLAALKTGGLCAAGWKAGEENLRPDMPEREAPVLAGAAPVRIYTTPGCSYCRSVKEFLRQSGISYEEVNLAEDKAGQAFMESRGYTGLPVTVIGAEEIVGYNMPRIKAALGPSGANEVK
;
A
#
# COMPACT_ATOMS: atom_id res chain seq x y z
N MET A 1 15.55 2.86 -17.43
CA MET A 1 14.55 1.78 -17.53
C MET A 1 13.42 2.25 -18.41
N GLU A 2 13.10 1.49 -19.45
CA GLU A 2 12.00 1.86 -20.37
C GLU A 2 10.66 1.44 -19.77
N ARG A 3 9.61 2.25 -19.97
CA ARG A 3 8.27 1.95 -19.48
C ARG A 3 7.68 0.72 -20.19
N LEU A 4 7.28 -0.30 -19.43
CA LEU A 4 6.64 -1.52 -19.95
C LEU A 4 5.11 -1.41 -20.05
N ILE A 5 4.47 -0.59 -19.20
CA ILE A 5 3.01 -0.44 -19.18
C ILE A 5 2.47 -0.04 -20.56
N GLY A 6 1.45 -0.74 -21.06
CA GLY A 6 0.81 -0.53 -22.36
C GLY A 6 1.58 -1.13 -23.55
N LYS A 7 2.79 -1.66 -23.34
CA LYS A 7 3.57 -2.35 -24.38
C LYS A 7 3.28 -3.84 -24.38
N GLN A 8 3.68 -4.50 -25.46
CA GLN A 8 3.79 -5.96 -25.49
C GLN A 8 4.72 -6.41 -24.37
N ALA A 9 4.34 -7.45 -23.62
CA ALA A 9 5.22 -8.05 -22.64
C ALA A 9 6.48 -8.58 -23.33
N PRO A 10 7.68 -8.36 -22.75
CA PRO A 10 8.89 -9.00 -23.24
C PRO A 10 8.70 -10.50 -23.35
N TYR A 11 9.14 -11.08 -24.47
CA TYR A 11 9.00 -12.51 -24.70
C TYR A 11 9.83 -13.30 -23.69
N PHE A 12 9.28 -14.40 -23.18
CA PHE A 12 10.02 -15.36 -22.40
C PHE A 12 9.68 -16.80 -22.81
N SER A 13 10.66 -17.67 -22.62
CA SER A 13 10.50 -19.13 -22.63
C SER A 13 11.54 -19.73 -21.70
N MET A 14 11.09 -20.35 -20.61
CA MET A 14 11.94 -20.82 -19.52
C MET A 14 11.58 -22.26 -19.15
N GLU A 15 12.55 -23.01 -18.64
CA GLU A 15 12.23 -24.22 -17.88
C GLU A 15 11.56 -23.81 -16.56
N ALA A 16 10.63 -24.62 -16.10
CA ALA A 16 9.92 -24.40 -14.86
C ALA A 16 9.67 -25.72 -14.13
N LEU A 17 9.62 -25.65 -12.81
CA LEU A 17 8.98 -26.69 -11.99
C LEU A 17 7.47 -26.60 -12.20
N SER A 18 6.82 -27.73 -12.47
CA SER A 18 5.38 -27.82 -12.66
C SER A 18 4.60 -27.43 -11.40
N ALA A 19 3.32 -27.11 -11.58
CA ALA A 19 2.43 -26.70 -10.50
C ALA A 19 2.24 -27.75 -9.39
N ASP A 20 2.39 -29.05 -9.73
CA ASP A 20 2.36 -30.16 -8.78
C ASP A 20 3.70 -30.39 -8.07
N GLY A 21 4.78 -29.71 -8.48
CA GLY A 21 6.12 -29.85 -7.88
C GLY A 21 6.91 -31.07 -8.33
N GLU A 22 6.40 -31.89 -9.25
CA GLU A 22 6.98 -33.20 -9.56
C GLU A 22 7.79 -33.24 -10.87
N HIS A 23 7.46 -32.41 -11.84
CA HIS A 23 8.00 -32.48 -13.20
C HIS A 23 8.64 -31.17 -13.64
N PHE A 24 9.61 -31.27 -14.55
CA PHE A 24 10.11 -30.10 -15.26
C PHE A 24 9.34 -29.91 -16.55
N VAL A 25 8.88 -28.69 -16.78
CA VAL A 25 8.09 -28.29 -17.94
C VAL A 25 8.73 -27.06 -18.56
N ARG A 26 8.31 -26.72 -19.79
CA ARG A 26 8.66 -25.46 -20.42
C ARG A 26 7.44 -24.55 -20.42
N VAL A 27 7.62 -23.32 -19.94
CA VAL A 27 6.59 -22.27 -19.96
C VAL A 27 7.05 -21.14 -20.88
N ALA A 28 6.13 -20.58 -21.65
CA ALA A 28 6.39 -19.47 -22.55
C ALA A 28 5.24 -18.46 -22.50
N LEU A 29 5.54 -17.19 -22.82
CA LEU A 29 4.54 -16.12 -22.84
C LEU A 29 3.27 -16.49 -23.67
N PRO A 30 3.37 -17.14 -24.85
CA PRO A 30 2.20 -17.55 -25.63
C PRO A 30 1.28 -18.56 -24.94
N ASP A 31 1.74 -19.33 -23.95
CA ASP A 31 0.92 -20.31 -23.21
C ASP A 31 -0.19 -19.63 -22.39
N TYR A 32 -0.04 -18.32 -22.16
CA TYR A 32 -0.96 -17.47 -21.43
C TYR A 32 -1.85 -16.61 -22.33
N ALA A 33 -1.75 -16.76 -23.66
CA ALA A 33 -2.63 -16.05 -24.59
C ALA A 33 -4.11 -16.34 -24.31
N GLY A 34 -4.95 -15.31 -24.34
CA GLY A 34 -6.37 -15.42 -23.98
C GLY A 34 -6.66 -15.44 -22.47
N LYS A 35 -5.63 -15.44 -21.62
CA LYS A 35 -5.73 -15.41 -20.15
C LYS A 35 -5.00 -14.20 -19.60
N TRP A 36 -5.31 -13.81 -18.37
CA TRP A 36 -4.43 -12.90 -17.64
C TRP A 36 -3.27 -13.69 -17.03
N LEU A 37 -2.11 -13.07 -16.90
CA LEU A 37 -0.95 -13.63 -16.23
C LEU A 37 -0.46 -12.67 -15.15
N VAL A 38 -0.33 -13.19 -13.93
CA VAL A 38 0.43 -12.58 -12.84
C VAL A 38 1.84 -13.16 -12.89
N LEU A 39 2.74 -12.44 -13.54
CA LEU A 39 4.16 -12.78 -13.59
C LEU A 39 4.88 -12.07 -12.45
N PHE A 40 5.53 -12.81 -11.56
CA PHE A 40 6.21 -12.17 -10.44
C PHE A 40 7.57 -12.79 -10.15
N PHE A 41 8.54 -11.91 -9.94
CA PHE A 41 9.93 -12.22 -9.69
C PHE A 41 10.22 -12.18 -8.21
N TYR A 42 11.12 -13.04 -7.74
CA TYR A 42 11.63 -13.02 -6.37
C TYR A 42 13.14 -13.28 -6.36
N PRO A 43 13.87 -12.85 -5.30
CA PRO A 43 15.32 -12.80 -5.34
C PRO A 43 16.01 -14.16 -5.45
N MET A 44 15.68 -15.09 -4.55
CA MET A 44 16.39 -16.36 -4.41
C MET A 44 15.58 -17.35 -3.57
N ASP A 45 15.66 -18.63 -3.95
CA ASP A 45 15.19 -19.77 -3.16
C ASP A 45 15.89 -19.87 -1.80
N PHE A 46 15.28 -20.58 -0.83
CA PHE A 46 15.85 -20.80 0.51
C PHE A 46 16.18 -19.52 1.31
N THR A 47 15.49 -18.41 1.04
CA THR A 47 15.59 -17.16 1.80
C THR A 47 14.37 -16.94 2.72
N PHE A 48 14.40 -15.91 3.58
CA PHE A 48 13.41 -15.74 4.67
C PHE A 48 12.08 -15.09 4.25
N VAL A 49 12.08 -14.13 3.32
CA VAL A 49 10.86 -13.40 2.90
C VAL A 49 10.17 -14.06 1.71
N CYS A 50 10.94 -14.71 0.82
CA CYS A 50 10.37 -15.40 -0.34
C CYS A 50 9.31 -16.46 -0.01
N PRO A 51 9.45 -17.31 1.04
CA PRO A 51 8.44 -18.32 1.32
C PRO A 51 7.11 -17.70 1.71
N THR A 52 7.10 -16.60 2.48
CA THR A 52 5.84 -15.96 2.90
C THR A 52 5.07 -15.40 1.72
N GLU A 53 5.79 -14.83 0.74
CA GLU A 53 5.19 -14.29 -0.47
C GLU A 53 4.66 -15.40 -1.39
N LEU A 54 5.48 -16.42 -1.67
CA LEU A 54 5.07 -17.55 -2.52
C LEU A 54 3.89 -18.31 -1.92
N THR A 55 3.90 -18.59 -0.61
CA THR A 55 2.77 -19.26 0.04
C THR A 55 1.52 -18.38 0.04
N SER A 56 1.66 -17.06 0.24
CA SER A 56 0.50 -16.16 0.21
C SER A 56 -0.16 -16.09 -1.18
N PHE A 57 0.62 -16.07 -2.27
CA PHE A 57 0.07 -16.21 -3.62
C PHE A 57 -0.58 -17.58 -3.85
N SER A 58 -0.01 -18.66 -3.30
CA SER A 58 -0.59 -20.01 -3.37
C SER A 58 -1.94 -20.13 -2.65
N GLU A 59 -2.09 -19.49 -1.49
CA GLU A 59 -3.34 -19.41 -0.73
C GLU A 59 -4.44 -18.68 -1.53
N HIS A 60 -4.05 -17.68 -2.33
CA HIS A 60 -4.97 -16.89 -3.16
C HIS A 60 -5.14 -17.42 -4.60
N ARG A 61 -4.47 -18.53 -4.97
CA ARG A 61 -4.43 -19.02 -6.36
C ARG A 61 -5.82 -19.25 -6.96
N GLU A 62 -6.77 -19.74 -6.17
CA GLU A 62 -8.14 -20.01 -6.66
C GLU A 62 -8.90 -18.71 -6.90
N ALA A 63 -8.62 -17.65 -6.15
CA ALA A 63 -9.18 -16.31 -6.41
C ALA A 63 -8.62 -15.72 -7.72
N PHE A 64 -7.32 -15.88 -7.99
CA PHE A 64 -6.72 -15.49 -9.28
C PHE A 64 -7.31 -16.29 -10.44
N ARG A 65 -7.43 -17.61 -10.28
CA ARG A 65 -8.04 -18.48 -11.30
C ARG A 65 -9.50 -18.12 -11.55
N ALA A 66 -10.30 -17.88 -10.51
CA ALA A 66 -11.68 -17.41 -10.63
C ALA A 66 -11.77 -16.05 -11.31
N ALA A 67 -10.77 -15.18 -11.08
CA ALA A 67 -10.59 -13.93 -11.80
C ALA A 67 -9.98 -14.13 -13.21
N GLY A 68 -9.83 -15.35 -13.73
CA GLY A 68 -9.30 -15.62 -15.07
C GLY A 68 -7.82 -15.24 -15.26
N ALA A 69 -7.03 -15.33 -14.20
CA ALA A 69 -5.59 -15.09 -14.20
C ALA A 69 -4.81 -16.32 -13.73
N GLU A 70 -3.70 -16.61 -14.41
CA GLU A 70 -2.73 -17.63 -14.01
C GLU A 70 -1.56 -16.99 -13.26
N LEU A 71 -0.91 -17.78 -12.39
CA LEU A 71 0.27 -17.37 -11.64
C LEU A 71 1.53 -17.99 -12.26
N LEU A 72 2.61 -17.22 -12.35
CA LEU A 72 3.96 -17.70 -12.67
C LEU A 72 4.99 -16.96 -11.82
N SER A 73 5.71 -17.69 -10.97
CA SER A 73 6.85 -17.12 -10.24
C SER A 73 8.14 -17.33 -11.01
N VAL A 74 9.09 -16.39 -10.91
CA VAL A 74 10.40 -16.47 -11.56
C VAL A 74 11.51 -16.08 -10.57
N SER A 75 12.60 -16.84 -10.56
CA SER A 75 13.88 -16.37 -10.02
C SER A 75 15.02 -16.75 -10.95
N THR A 76 16.26 -16.39 -10.57
CA THR A 76 17.47 -16.75 -11.31
C THR A 76 18.01 -18.14 -10.92
N ASP A 77 17.33 -18.83 -10.00
CA ASP A 77 17.66 -20.19 -9.58
C ASP A 77 17.34 -21.23 -10.67
N SER A 78 17.80 -22.47 -10.47
CA SER A 78 17.49 -23.59 -11.37
C SER A 78 16.19 -24.29 -10.98
N VAL A 79 15.56 -25.00 -11.92
CA VAL A 79 14.39 -25.86 -11.64
C VAL A 79 14.68 -26.96 -10.61
N TYR A 80 15.94 -27.41 -10.51
CA TYR A 80 16.38 -28.36 -9.49
C TYR A 80 16.37 -27.74 -8.09
N THR A 81 16.76 -26.47 -7.98
CA THR A 81 16.70 -25.69 -6.73
C THR A 81 15.25 -25.53 -6.29
N HIS A 82 14.36 -25.15 -7.21
CA HIS A 82 12.92 -25.03 -6.92
C HIS A 82 12.34 -26.34 -6.39
N GLN A 83 12.64 -27.47 -7.04
CA GLN A 83 12.14 -28.78 -6.63
C GLN A 83 12.69 -29.19 -5.26
N ALA A 84 13.98 -28.96 -5.04
CA ALA A 84 14.59 -29.20 -3.74
C ALA A 84 13.92 -28.35 -2.66
N TRP A 85 13.58 -27.09 -2.95
CA TRP A 85 12.97 -26.21 -1.97
C TRP A 85 11.53 -26.60 -1.62
N GLN A 86 10.71 -26.94 -2.63
CA GLN A 86 9.36 -27.48 -2.39
C GLN A 86 9.40 -28.73 -1.52
N ARG A 87 10.35 -29.65 -1.75
CA ARG A 87 10.53 -30.88 -0.97
C ARG A 87 11.07 -30.65 0.44
N ASN A 88 11.81 -29.56 0.67
CA ASN A 88 12.54 -29.32 1.93
C ASN A 88 12.04 -28.11 2.73
N GLY A 89 10.78 -27.70 2.55
CA GLY A 89 10.12 -26.78 3.49
C GLY A 89 9.12 -25.80 2.88
N LEU A 90 9.20 -25.49 1.58
CA LEU A 90 8.24 -24.57 0.96
C LEU A 90 6.86 -25.22 0.75
N GLY A 91 6.83 -26.52 0.44
CA GLY A 91 5.61 -27.23 0.04
C GLY A 91 5.17 -26.89 -1.37
N GLY A 92 4.12 -27.58 -1.84
CA GLY A 92 3.57 -27.37 -3.18
C GLY A 92 2.83 -26.04 -3.30
N LEU A 93 3.14 -25.25 -4.33
CA LEU A 93 2.54 -23.93 -4.56
C LEU A 93 1.28 -23.96 -5.43
N GLY A 94 1.05 -25.04 -6.21
CA GLY A 94 -0.11 -25.13 -7.10
C GLY A 94 -0.02 -24.23 -8.34
N TYR A 95 1.16 -23.65 -8.61
CA TYR A 95 1.49 -22.92 -9.84
C TYR A 95 2.98 -23.12 -10.18
N PRO A 96 3.40 -22.92 -11.45
CA PRO A 96 4.77 -23.19 -11.87
C PRO A 96 5.80 -22.19 -11.33
N MET A 97 7.02 -22.66 -11.13
CA MET A 97 8.20 -21.83 -10.78
C MET A 97 9.21 -21.86 -11.92
N ALA A 98 9.37 -20.76 -12.65
CA ALA A 98 10.28 -20.64 -13.78
C ALA A 98 11.69 -20.21 -13.38
N ALA A 99 12.67 -20.82 -14.05
CA ALA A 99 14.10 -20.63 -13.83
C ALA A 99 14.70 -19.75 -14.94
N ASP A 100 15.02 -18.50 -14.63
CA ASP A 100 15.74 -17.58 -15.53
C ASP A 100 17.25 -17.65 -15.32
N GLN A 101 17.85 -18.82 -15.57
CA GLN A 101 19.31 -18.99 -15.43
C GLN A 101 20.12 -18.15 -16.43
N THR A 102 19.46 -17.63 -17.48
CA THR A 102 20.11 -16.74 -18.45
C THR A 102 20.16 -15.29 -17.99
N LEU A 103 19.44 -14.95 -16.90
CA LEU A 103 19.22 -13.60 -16.37
C LEU A 103 18.51 -12.64 -17.35
N ARG A 104 18.19 -13.11 -18.56
CA ARG A 104 17.69 -12.29 -19.65
C ARG A 104 16.26 -11.86 -19.40
N VAL A 105 15.42 -12.73 -18.86
CA VAL A 105 14.01 -12.39 -18.58
C VAL A 105 13.96 -11.36 -17.45
N CYS A 106 14.74 -11.53 -16.40
CA CYS A 106 14.87 -10.56 -15.31
C CYS A 106 15.37 -9.21 -15.83
N ALA A 107 16.35 -9.20 -16.75
CA ALA A 107 16.85 -7.98 -17.38
C ALA A 107 15.81 -7.32 -18.30
N ASP A 108 15.13 -8.09 -19.15
CA ASP A 108 14.13 -7.62 -20.10
C ASP A 108 12.91 -6.99 -19.38
N TYR A 109 12.57 -7.51 -18.19
CA TYR A 109 11.54 -6.94 -17.32
C TYR A 109 12.06 -5.84 -16.38
N GLY A 110 13.36 -5.54 -16.39
CA GLY A 110 13.97 -4.47 -15.60
C GLY A 110 14.01 -4.76 -14.09
N VAL A 111 14.10 -6.03 -13.70
CA VAL A 111 14.13 -6.43 -12.28
C VAL A 111 15.46 -7.05 -11.88
N LEU A 112 16.39 -7.31 -12.82
CA LEU A 112 17.70 -7.87 -12.50
C LEU A 112 18.59 -6.87 -11.76
N LEU A 113 19.14 -7.29 -10.62
CA LEU A 113 20.31 -6.68 -10.01
C LEU A 113 21.57 -7.32 -10.61
N GLU A 114 22.13 -6.69 -11.64
CA GLU A 114 23.24 -7.26 -12.42
C GLU A 114 24.46 -7.65 -11.56
N GLU A 115 24.79 -6.80 -10.58
CA GLU A 115 25.93 -7.02 -9.67
C GLU A 115 25.74 -8.21 -8.71
N GLU A 116 24.49 -8.61 -8.47
CA GLU A 116 24.14 -9.67 -7.52
C GLU A 116 23.63 -10.95 -8.21
N GLY A 117 23.23 -10.87 -9.47
CA GLY A 117 22.67 -12.01 -10.21
C GLY A 117 21.30 -12.48 -9.70
N VAL A 118 20.55 -11.59 -9.02
CA VAL A 118 19.23 -11.87 -8.44
C VAL A 118 18.19 -10.88 -8.94
N ALA A 119 16.92 -11.24 -8.86
CA ALA A 119 15.83 -10.34 -9.19
C ALA A 119 15.38 -9.50 -7.99
N LEU A 120 14.95 -8.27 -8.25
CA LEU A 120 14.08 -7.51 -7.37
C LEU A 120 12.70 -8.17 -7.30
N ARG A 121 11.92 -7.84 -6.26
CA ARG A 121 10.51 -8.26 -6.13
C ARG A 121 9.60 -7.48 -7.10
N GLY A 122 9.74 -7.75 -8.40
CA GLY A 122 8.92 -7.17 -9.46
C GLY A 122 7.72 -8.03 -9.85
N LEU A 123 6.53 -7.45 -9.98
CA LEU A 123 5.30 -8.13 -10.40
C LEU A 123 4.67 -7.39 -11.57
N PHE A 124 4.17 -8.14 -12.54
CA PHE A 124 3.55 -7.63 -13.75
C PHE A 124 2.20 -8.31 -13.98
N LEU A 125 1.15 -7.52 -14.23
CA LEU A 125 -0.10 -8.04 -14.78
C LEU A 125 -0.06 -7.92 -16.29
N ILE A 126 -0.13 -9.07 -16.96
CA ILE A 126 -0.14 -9.19 -18.42
C ILE A 126 -1.54 -9.62 -18.84
N ASP A 127 -2.14 -8.88 -19.76
CA ASP A 127 -3.50 -9.16 -20.23
C ASP A 127 -3.55 -10.28 -21.29
N SER A 128 -4.77 -10.62 -21.71
CA SER A 128 -5.04 -11.66 -22.70
C SER A 128 -4.45 -11.40 -24.09
N GLU A 129 -4.10 -10.15 -24.39
CA GLU A 129 -3.40 -9.73 -25.61
C GLU A 129 -1.87 -9.69 -25.41
N GLN A 130 -1.40 -10.22 -24.28
CA GLN A 130 0.00 -10.27 -23.87
C GLN A 130 0.62 -8.87 -23.69
N ARG A 131 -0.17 -7.86 -23.31
CA ARG A 131 0.31 -6.51 -22.98
C ARG A 131 0.46 -6.33 -21.48
N VAL A 132 1.50 -5.62 -21.05
CA VAL A 132 1.70 -5.29 -19.63
C VAL A 132 0.74 -4.17 -19.24
N ARG A 133 -0.10 -4.39 -18.23
CA ARG A 133 -1.12 -3.42 -17.78
C ARG A 133 -0.83 -2.82 -16.41
N TYR A 134 -0.03 -3.52 -15.61
CA TYR A 134 0.40 -3.06 -14.30
C TYR A 134 1.79 -3.62 -13.99
N SER A 135 2.57 -2.86 -13.22
CA SER A 135 3.87 -3.26 -12.70
C SER A 135 4.10 -2.65 -11.33
N VAL A 136 4.65 -3.43 -10.41
CA VAL A 136 5.14 -2.96 -9.10
C VAL A 136 6.48 -3.63 -8.81
N ILE A 137 7.44 -2.87 -8.30
CA ILE A 137 8.76 -3.37 -7.94
C ILE A 137 9.04 -2.92 -6.51
N HIS A 138 9.22 -3.87 -5.61
CA HIS A 138 9.59 -3.62 -4.22
C HIS A 138 11.09 -3.87 -4.01
N ASP A 139 11.64 -3.20 -2.99
CA ASP A 139 12.88 -3.63 -2.37
C ASP A 139 12.74 -5.08 -1.86
N ASN A 140 13.84 -5.84 -1.84
CA ASN A 140 13.84 -7.26 -1.51
C ASN A 140 13.42 -7.56 -0.08
N ASN A 141 13.47 -6.56 0.82
CA ASN A 141 12.99 -6.67 2.20
C ASN A 141 11.48 -6.50 2.37
N ILE A 142 10.72 -6.12 1.32
CA ILE A 142 9.27 -5.88 1.39
C ILE A 142 8.49 -6.88 0.52
N GLY A 143 7.73 -7.79 1.13
CA GLY A 143 6.82 -8.68 0.42
C GLY A 143 5.63 -7.92 -0.20
N ARG A 144 5.11 -8.40 -1.35
CA ARG A 144 3.90 -7.85 -1.97
C ARG A 144 2.64 -8.48 -1.37
N ASN A 145 1.54 -7.73 -1.40
CA ASN A 145 0.23 -8.19 -0.93
C ASN A 145 -0.61 -8.74 -2.12
N PRO A 146 -0.94 -10.05 -2.17
CA PRO A 146 -1.78 -10.61 -3.23
C PRO A 146 -3.18 -9.99 -3.35
N GLU A 147 -3.77 -9.51 -2.24
CA GLU A 147 -5.09 -8.85 -2.26
C GLU A 147 -5.06 -7.55 -3.07
N GLU A 148 -3.97 -6.79 -2.98
CA GLU A 148 -3.79 -5.58 -3.77
C GLU A 148 -3.66 -5.90 -5.26
N VAL A 149 -2.96 -7.00 -5.58
CA VAL A 149 -2.83 -7.48 -6.96
C VAL A 149 -4.20 -7.91 -7.51
N LEU A 150 -5.02 -8.62 -6.72
CA LEU A 150 -6.40 -8.97 -7.08
C LEU A 150 -7.27 -7.71 -7.28
N ARG A 151 -7.13 -6.70 -6.41
CA ARG A 151 -7.86 -5.43 -6.52
C ARG A 151 -7.51 -4.70 -7.81
N VAL A 152 -6.22 -4.59 -8.14
CA VAL A 152 -5.77 -3.96 -9.39
C VAL A 152 -6.21 -4.76 -10.62
N LEU A 153 -6.13 -6.09 -10.58
CA LEU A 153 -6.63 -6.96 -11.64
C LEU A 153 -8.14 -6.73 -11.88
N ALA A 154 -8.93 -6.67 -10.81
CA ALA A 154 -10.35 -6.37 -10.90
C ALA A 154 -10.61 -4.98 -11.51
N ALA A 155 -9.87 -3.96 -11.08
CA ALA A 155 -9.96 -2.60 -11.60
C ALA A 155 -9.67 -2.54 -13.11
N LEU A 156 -8.57 -3.18 -13.55
CA LEU A 156 -8.16 -3.25 -14.96
C LEU A 156 -9.22 -3.93 -15.84
N LYS A 157 -9.94 -4.90 -15.30
CA LYS A 157 -11.03 -5.61 -15.99
C LYS A 157 -12.32 -4.82 -16.09
N THR A 158 -12.52 -3.76 -15.30
CA THR A 158 -13.72 -2.93 -15.41
C THR A 158 -13.78 -2.13 -16.72
N GLY A 159 -12.62 -1.80 -17.30
CA GLY A 159 -12.52 -0.93 -18.48
C GLY A 159 -12.92 0.53 -18.24
N GLY A 160 -13.26 0.93 -17.00
CA GLY A 160 -13.71 2.27 -16.65
C GLY A 160 -12.72 3.06 -15.78
N LEU A 161 -13.15 4.22 -15.31
CA LEU A 161 -12.35 5.11 -14.46
C LEU A 161 -12.49 4.70 -12.98
N CYS A 162 -11.54 3.95 -12.44
CA CYS A 162 -11.54 3.61 -11.02
C CYS A 162 -10.90 4.75 -10.19
N ALA A 163 -11.59 5.20 -9.13
CA ALA A 163 -11.09 6.26 -8.24
C ALA A 163 -9.92 5.79 -7.35
N ALA A 164 -9.23 6.72 -6.70
CA ALA A 164 -8.25 6.38 -5.66
C ALA A 164 -8.93 5.61 -4.51
N GLY A 165 -8.30 4.54 -4.05
CA GLY A 165 -8.85 3.67 -3.00
C GLY A 165 -9.98 2.73 -3.46
N TRP A 166 -10.30 2.69 -4.76
CA TRP A 166 -11.37 1.85 -5.31
C TRP A 166 -11.21 0.38 -4.93
N LYS A 167 -12.30 -0.27 -4.52
CA LYS A 167 -12.37 -1.71 -4.21
C LYS A 167 -13.28 -2.44 -5.19
N ALA A 168 -13.02 -3.74 -5.37
CA ALA A 168 -13.82 -4.59 -6.24
C ALA A 168 -15.32 -4.52 -5.88
N GLY A 169 -16.15 -4.15 -6.86
CA GLY A 169 -17.59 -3.98 -6.70
C GLY A 169 -18.05 -2.53 -6.49
N GLU A 170 -17.14 -1.58 -6.25
CA GLU A 170 -17.48 -0.15 -6.18
C GLU A 170 -17.76 0.43 -7.57
N GLU A 171 -18.62 1.46 -7.63
CA GLU A 171 -18.93 2.14 -8.90
C GLU A 171 -17.71 2.87 -9.48
N ASN A 172 -17.55 2.76 -10.80
CA ASN A 172 -16.57 3.55 -11.53
C ASN A 172 -17.01 5.02 -11.61
N LEU A 173 -16.02 5.93 -11.66
CA LEU A 173 -16.25 7.34 -11.95
C LEU A 173 -16.88 7.49 -13.34
N ARG A 174 -17.86 8.38 -13.44
CA ARG A 174 -18.47 8.78 -14.71
C ARG A 174 -18.04 10.21 -15.02
N PRO A 175 -17.61 10.53 -16.25
CA PRO A 175 -17.13 11.88 -16.60
C PRO A 175 -18.17 13.00 -16.42
N ASP A 176 -19.46 12.63 -16.44
CA ASP A 176 -20.61 13.51 -16.24
C ASP A 176 -21.04 13.65 -14.77
N MET A 177 -20.37 12.96 -13.84
CA MET A 177 -20.62 13.21 -12.42
C MET A 177 -20.13 14.62 -12.06
N PRO A 178 -20.95 15.42 -11.37
CA PRO A 178 -20.46 16.67 -10.80
C PRO A 178 -19.26 16.35 -9.92
N GLU A 179 -18.23 17.22 -9.94
CA GLU A 179 -17.08 17.08 -9.05
C GLU A 179 -17.61 16.80 -7.65
N ARG A 180 -17.25 15.64 -7.09
CA ARG A 180 -17.40 15.44 -5.66
C ARG A 180 -16.58 16.54 -5.05
N GLU A 181 -17.23 17.49 -4.37
CA GLU A 181 -16.54 18.39 -3.45
C GLU A 181 -15.56 17.50 -2.67
N ALA A 182 -14.26 17.78 -2.83
CA ALA A 182 -13.25 17.04 -2.12
C ALA A 182 -13.73 16.96 -0.68
N PRO A 183 -13.72 15.78 -0.03
CA PRO A 183 -14.01 15.76 1.38
C PRO A 183 -13.06 16.78 1.99
N VAL A 184 -13.61 17.90 2.47
CA VAL A 184 -12.91 18.75 3.43
C VAL A 184 -12.47 17.73 4.45
N LEU A 185 -11.16 17.47 4.54
CA LEU A 185 -10.58 16.42 5.38
C LEU A 185 -11.31 16.49 6.72
N ALA A 186 -12.30 15.60 6.89
CA ALA A 186 -13.25 15.73 7.97
C ALA A 186 -12.55 15.15 9.18
N GLY A 187 -11.96 16.05 9.96
CA GLY A 187 -11.44 15.76 11.27
C GLY A 187 -9.95 16.02 11.44
N ALA A 188 -9.53 17.28 11.40
CA ALA A 188 -8.69 17.71 12.52
C ALA A 188 -9.50 17.39 13.78
N ALA A 189 -8.97 16.58 14.69
CA ALA A 189 -9.70 16.18 15.90
C ALA A 189 -10.30 17.44 16.55
N PRO A 190 -11.57 17.41 17.01
CA PRO A 190 -12.24 18.61 17.50
C PRO A 190 -11.38 19.26 18.57
N VAL A 191 -10.92 20.48 18.29
CA VAL A 191 -10.07 21.25 19.19
C VAL A 191 -10.98 22.06 20.09
N ARG A 192 -10.87 21.87 21.40
CA ARG A 192 -11.54 22.70 22.40
C ARG A 192 -10.50 23.36 23.29
N ILE A 193 -10.63 24.65 23.53
CA ILE A 193 -9.75 25.40 24.43
C ILE A 193 -10.55 26.00 25.58
N TYR A 194 -10.15 25.70 26.80
CA TYR A 194 -10.71 26.29 28.01
C TYR A 194 -9.88 27.50 28.41
N THR A 195 -10.54 28.65 28.54
CA THR A 195 -9.90 29.96 28.73
C THR A 195 -10.54 30.74 29.87
N THR A 196 -9.85 31.78 30.31
CA THR A 196 -10.41 32.82 31.18
C THR A 196 -10.09 34.20 30.63
N PRO A 197 -10.92 35.23 30.89
CA PRO A 197 -10.65 36.59 30.47
C PRO A 197 -9.30 37.08 31.02
N GLY A 198 -8.50 37.75 30.18
CA GLY A 198 -7.20 38.30 30.56
C GLY A 198 -6.00 37.34 30.47
N CYS A 199 -6.22 36.04 30.22
CA CYS A 199 -5.15 35.05 30.09
C CYS A 199 -4.32 35.27 28.80
N SER A 200 -3.05 35.69 28.92
CA SER A 200 -2.13 35.92 27.79
C SER A 200 -1.77 34.64 27.02
N TYR A 201 -1.60 33.52 27.73
CA TYR A 201 -1.32 32.22 27.14
C TYR A 201 -2.50 31.69 26.32
N CYS A 202 -3.72 31.88 26.81
CA CYS A 202 -4.95 31.51 26.12
C CYS A 202 -5.06 32.26 24.78
N ARG A 203 -4.76 33.57 24.77
CA ARG A 203 -4.69 34.35 23.53
C ARG A 203 -3.65 33.82 22.56
N SER A 204 -2.47 33.43 23.06
CA SER A 204 -1.37 32.93 22.22
C SER A 204 -1.72 31.61 21.53
N VAL A 205 -2.36 30.67 22.23
CA VAL A 205 -2.83 29.41 21.62
C VAL A 205 -3.94 29.67 20.61
N LYS A 206 -4.93 30.50 20.93
CA LYS A 206 -6.01 30.86 20.00
C LYS A 206 -5.50 31.52 18.72
N GLU A 207 -4.53 32.42 18.84
CA GLU A 207 -3.93 33.09 17.70
C GLU A 207 -3.19 32.09 16.80
N PHE A 208 -2.43 31.15 17.39
CA PHE A 208 -1.81 30.07 16.63
C PHE A 208 -2.84 29.21 15.88
N LEU A 209 -3.91 28.79 16.55
CA LEU A 209 -4.97 27.98 15.92
C LEU A 209 -5.62 28.73 14.76
N ARG A 210 -5.91 30.03 14.95
CA ARG A 210 -6.46 30.92 13.91
C ARG A 210 -5.52 31.08 12.72
N GLN A 211 -4.24 31.35 12.97
CA GLN A 211 -3.23 31.51 11.91
C GLN A 211 -2.96 30.21 11.14
N SER A 212 -3.13 29.06 11.81
CA SER A 212 -2.93 27.73 11.21
C SER A 212 -4.18 27.22 10.48
N GLY A 213 -5.27 28.00 10.43
CA GLY A 213 -6.53 27.59 9.79
C GLY A 213 -7.27 26.47 10.54
N ILE A 214 -6.98 26.28 11.83
CA ILE A 214 -7.55 25.21 12.65
C ILE A 214 -8.79 25.74 13.37
N SER A 215 -9.94 25.13 13.09
CA SER A 215 -11.20 25.42 13.79
C SER A 215 -11.14 24.91 15.24
N TYR A 216 -11.61 25.71 16.18
CA TYR A 216 -11.67 25.34 17.59
C TYR A 216 -12.92 25.90 18.29
N GLU A 217 -13.36 25.21 19.35
CA GLU A 217 -14.37 25.66 20.28
C GLU A 217 -13.70 26.33 21.49
N GLU A 218 -14.07 27.58 21.81
CA GLU A 218 -13.62 28.24 23.04
C GLU A 218 -14.67 28.09 24.14
N VAL A 219 -14.24 27.59 25.30
CA VAL A 219 -15.03 27.55 26.53
C VAL A 219 -14.49 28.58 27.51
N ASN A 220 -15.25 29.66 27.69
CA ASN A 220 -14.91 30.70 28.66
C ASN A 220 -15.34 30.26 30.07
N LEU A 221 -14.36 29.87 30.88
CA LEU A 221 -14.60 29.39 32.25
C LEU A 221 -15.12 30.47 33.20
N ALA A 222 -15.11 31.76 32.83
CA ALA A 222 -15.78 32.79 33.62
C ALA A 222 -17.31 32.73 33.51
N GLU A 223 -17.82 32.12 32.44
CA GLU A 223 -19.24 32.15 32.07
C GLU A 223 -19.84 30.74 31.96
N ASP A 224 -19.01 29.72 31.73
CA ASP A 224 -19.44 28.34 31.50
C ASP A 224 -19.27 27.42 32.73
N LYS A 225 -20.39 27.06 33.35
CA LYS A 225 -20.43 26.14 34.51
C LYS A 225 -20.08 24.69 34.16
N ALA A 226 -20.39 24.24 32.95
CA ALA A 226 -20.05 22.89 32.51
C ALA A 226 -18.54 22.77 32.26
N GLY A 227 -17.92 23.82 31.71
CA GLY A 227 -16.48 23.96 31.61
C GLY A 227 -15.79 23.95 32.97
N GLN A 228 -16.34 24.67 33.97
CA GLN A 228 -15.82 24.64 35.34
C GLN A 228 -15.87 23.22 35.95
N ALA A 229 -17.00 22.53 35.82
CA ALA A 229 -17.16 21.16 36.32
C ALA A 229 -16.19 20.18 35.63
N PHE A 230 -15.94 20.35 34.32
CA PHE A 230 -14.92 19.58 33.60
C PHE A 230 -13.53 19.78 34.22
N MET A 231 -13.12 21.03 34.42
CA MET A 231 -11.82 21.36 35.03
C MET A 231 -11.67 20.78 36.44
N GLU A 232 -12.72 20.89 37.26
CA GLU A 232 -12.74 20.33 38.62
C GLU A 232 -12.65 18.81 38.65
N SER A 233 -13.44 18.12 37.81
CA SER A 233 -13.44 16.64 37.75
C SER A 233 -12.11 16.04 37.29
N ARG A 234 -11.31 16.79 36.54
CA ARG A 234 -9.95 16.42 36.11
C ARG A 234 -8.85 16.91 37.05
N GLY A 235 -9.18 17.75 38.04
CA GLY A 235 -8.22 18.38 38.95
C GLY A 235 -7.28 19.37 38.26
N TYR A 236 -7.71 19.98 37.16
CA TYR A 236 -6.88 20.90 36.37
C TYR A 236 -6.86 22.29 36.98
N THR A 237 -5.66 22.78 37.27
CA THR A 237 -5.42 24.10 37.89
C THR A 237 -4.74 25.09 36.95
N GLY A 238 -4.24 24.62 35.79
CA GLY A 238 -3.52 25.43 34.81
C GLY A 238 -4.36 25.80 33.59
N LEU A 239 -4.12 26.99 33.03
CA LEU A 239 -4.76 27.46 31.80
C LEU A 239 -3.72 27.92 30.77
N PRO A 240 -4.02 27.85 29.45
CA PRO A 240 -5.22 27.21 28.87
C PRO A 240 -5.21 25.69 29.02
N VAL A 241 -6.37 25.03 28.94
CA VAL A 241 -6.44 23.58 28.68
C VAL A 241 -6.89 23.40 27.24
N THR A 242 -6.07 22.71 26.44
CA THR A 242 -6.36 22.43 25.03
C THR A 242 -6.64 20.95 24.88
N VAL A 243 -7.85 20.61 24.44
CA VAL A 243 -8.29 19.24 24.18
C VAL A 243 -8.30 19.02 22.68
N ILE A 244 -7.53 18.04 22.22
CA ILE A 244 -7.39 17.66 20.80
C ILE A 244 -7.71 16.18 20.70
N GLY A 245 -8.94 15.84 20.31
CA GLY A 245 -9.41 14.44 20.34
C GLY A 245 -9.37 13.86 21.75
N ALA A 246 -8.49 12.89 21.98
CA ALA A 246 -8.29 12.25 23.30
C ALA A 246 -7.17 12.90 24.13
N GLU A 247 -6.39 13.83 23.57
CA GLU A 247 -5.30 14.47 24.28
C GLU A 247 -5.79 15.71 25.05
N GLU A 248 -5.64 15.68 26.37
CA GLU A 248 -5.89 16.81 27.27
C GLU A 248 -4.54 17.45 27.64
N ILE A 249 -4.27 18.66 27.13
CA ILE A 249 -3.01 19.39 27.34
C ILE A 249 -3.26 20.56 28.29
N VAL A 250 -2.75 20.45 29.52
CA VAL A 250 -2.91 21.46 30.56
C VAL A 250 -1.76 22.47 30.53
N GLY A 251 -2.11 23.75 30.51
CA GLY A 251 -1.16 24.86 30.46
C GLY A 251 -0.66 25.18 29.04
N TYR A 252 0.17 26.22 28.94
CA TYR A 252 0.77 26.64 27.68
C TYR A 252 1.90 25.70 27.25
N ASN A 253 1.60 24.72 26.39
CA ASN A 253 2.59 23.79 25.84
C ASN A 253 2.48 23.69 24.32
N MET A 254 3.03 24.67 23.61
CA MET A 254 2.99 24.73 22.16
C MET A 254 3.64 23.54 21.44
N PRO A 255 4.79 22.99 21.88
CA PRO A 255 5.35 21.78 21.26
C PRO A 255 4.39 20.61 21.29
N ARG A 256 3.73 20.37 22.43
CA ARG A 256 2.77 19.27 22.58
C ARG A 256 1.49 19.52 21.79
N ILE A 257 1.00 20.76 21.76
CA ILE A 257 -0.17 21.16 20.94
C ILE A 257 0.12 20.93 19.46
N LYS A 258 1.28 21.35 18.96
CA LYS A 258 1.68 21.14 17.56
C LYS A 258 1.81 19.64 17.23
N ALA A 259 2.41 18.86 18.12
CA ALA A 259 2.54 17.41 17.93
C ALA A 259 1.16 16.72 17.85
N ALA A 260 0.23 17.10 18.74
CA ALA A 260 -1.12 16.56 18.77
C ALA A 260 -1.97 16.93 17.54
N LEU A 261 -1.69 18.06 16.89
CA LEU A 261 -2.37 18.50 15.67
C LEU A 261 -1.80 17.87 14.38
N GLY A 262 -0.63 17.23 14.46
CA GLY A 262 0.02 16.58 13.32
C GLY A 262 0.58 17.56 12.27
N PRO A 263 1.03 17.05 11.11
CA PRO A 263 1.72 17.84 10.07
C PRO A 263 0.89 18.99 9.47
N SER A 264 -0.42 19.03 9.71
CA SER A 264 -1.31 20.14 9.34
C SER A 264 -1.05 21.44 10.13
N GLY A 265 -0.38 21.36 11.30
CA GLY A 265 -0.13 22.50 12.20
C GLY A 265 1.24 23.19 12.03
N ALA A 266 2.03 22.77 11.03
CA ALA A 266 3.34 23.33 10.74
C ALA A 266 3.37 23.92 9.33
N ASN A 267 2.59 24.98 9.09
CA ASN A 267 3.00 25.92 8.06
C ASN A 267 4.24 26.63 8.61
N GLU A 268 5.41 26.25 8.12
CA GLU A 268 6.65 27.00 8.30
C GLU A 268 6.42 28.42 7.81
N VAL A 269 6.35 29.35 8.75
CA VAL A 269 6.46 30.78 8.48
C VAL A 269 7.88 31.00 7.98
N LYS A 270 8.02 31.37 6.70
CA LYS A 270 9.24 31.96 6.15
C LYS A 270 9.51 33.33 6.76
#